data_AF-A0A7Y5H1E1-F1
#
_entry.id   AF-A0A7Y5H1E1-F1
#
_cell.length_a   1.000
_cell.length_b   1.000
_cell.length_c   1.000
_cell.angle_alpha   90.00
_cell.angle_beta   90.00
_cell.angle_gamma   90.00
#
_symmetry.space_group_name_H-M   'P 1'
#
loop_
_entity.id
_entity.type
_entity.pdbx_description
1 polymer ?
#
loop_
_entity_poly.entity_id
_entity_poly.type
_entity_poly.pdbx_seq_one_letter_code
_entity_poly.pdbx_strand_id
1 'polypeptide(L)'
;MAFKNLVMLAMFTGSIFAQQENKNEPLGIVIYLRASIETKGDKVIKQGDLLYKGDAVNLGQGDYCKVFWADGSVKEYKKKFNVPDLKPLRKEIMAMFAEHATTQSWFSKAQSHYSKQIYRSDTEASLSAITPRNTRLIDIPTQLIWRHIPDKITGASEFVVHLRSYENDYSFEETVLGNSFTFRNEMNMERGIKYFWFTEAVNENINEATESVWFYVMNKEDRAEFENALRESNDAIELTENPVLKKLLTATIYMRYQLYKDALEITASVLNEQPHHIMALKIQARIYEIIEQPVETKRLLEITQRYMENQ
;
A
#
# COMPACT_ATOMS: atom_id res chain seq x y z
N MET A 1 20.51 20.56 -27.94
CA MET A 1 19.93 20.62 -26.58
C MET A 1 19.09 19.37 -26.24
N ALA A 2 18.31 18.80 -27.18
CA ALA A 2 17.52 17.58 -26.96
C ALA A 2 18.34 16.30 -26.62
N PHE A 3 19.58 16.18 -27.12
CA PHE A 3 20.43 15.00 -26.90
C PHE A 3 21.00 14.90 -25.46
N LYS A 4 21.16 16.03 -24.74
CA LYS A 4 21.61 16.04 -23.34
C LYS A 4 20.53 15.58 -22.37
N ASN A 5 19.26 15.82 -22.68
CA ASN A 5 18.13 15.44 -21.81
C ASN A 5 17.81 13.93 -21.91
N LEU A 6 18.02 13.32 -23.07
CA LEU A 6 17.85 11.87 -23.26
C LEU A 6 18.92 11.05 -22.53
N VAL A 7 20.17 11.55 -22.51
CA VAL A 7 21.31 10.90 -21.86
C VAL A 7 21.23 10.98 -20.33
N MET A 8 20.69 12.07 -19.77
CA MET A 8 20.42 12.14 -18.32
C MET A 8 19.29 11.18 -17.92
N LEU A 9 18.22 11.06 -18.71
CA LEU A 9 17.11 10.15 -18.43
C LEU A 9 17.55 8.67 -18.42
N ALA A 10 18.49 8.29 -19.30
CA ALA A 10 19.03 6.93 -19.40
C ALA A 10 20.03 6.57 -18.29
N MET A 11 20.81 7.54 -17.79
CA MET A 11 21.74 7.31 -16.67
C MET A 11 21.03 7.20 -15.32
N PHE A 12 19.90 7.91 -15.13
CA PHE A 12 19.08 7.79 -13.91
C PHE A 12 18.35 6.44 -13.80
N THR A 13 18.12 5.73 -14.90
CA THR A 13 17.50 4.40 -14.89
C THR A 13 18.48 3.24 -14.63
N GLY A 14 19.79 3.47 -14.79
CA GLY A 14 20.80 2.39 -14.78
C GLY A 14 21.42 2.07 -13.41
N SER A 15 21.52 3.05 -12.51
CA SER A 15 22.31 2.94 -11.28
C SER A 15 21.53 2.47 -10.03
N ILE A 16 20.21 2.25 -10.14
CA ILE A 16 19.36 1.82 -9.00
C ILE A 16 19.18 0.28 -8.94
N PHE A 17 19.63 -0.48 -9.95
CA PHE A 17 19.37 -1.93 -10.03
C PHE A 17 20.53 -2.84 -9.63
N ALA A 18 21.62 -2.32 -9.06
CA ALA A 18 22.81 -3.10 -8.77
C ALA A 18 23.21 -3.04 -7.28
N GLN A 19 22.35 -3.56 -6.39
CA GLN A 19 22.75 -4.18 -5.12
C GLN A 19 21.51 -4.67 -4.37
N GLN A 20 21.07 -5.89 -4.68
CA GLN A 20 20.22 -6.66 -3.76
C GLN A 20 20.68 -8.11 -3.84
N GLU A 21 21.40 -8.53 -2.82
CA GLU A 21 21.76 -9.92 -2.63
C GLU A 21 20.47 -10.71 -2.36
N ASN A 22 20.21 -11.65 -3.26
CA ASN A 22 19.21 -12.71 -3.18
C ASN A 22 17.72 -12.33 -3.33
N LYS A 23 17.33 -12.05 -4.59
CA LYS A 23 15.93 -11.88 -5.04
C LYS A 23 14.96 -13.03 -4.69
N ASN A 24 15.48 -14.17 -4.25
CA ASN A 24 14.71 -15.38 -3.98
C ASN A 24 14.35 -15.56 -2.50
N GLU A 25 14.31 -14.49 -1.68
CA GLU A 25 14.04 -14.58 -0.25
C GLU A 25 12.61 -14.12 0.12
N PRO A 26 11.82 -14.93 0.86
CA PRO A 26 10.46 -14.57 1.24
C PRO A 26 10.46 -13.63 2.47
N LEU A 27 9.79 -12.49 2.36
CA LEU A 27 9.67 -11.47 3.40
C LEU A 27 8.43 -11.62 4.28
N GLY A 28 7.36 -12.23 3.76
CA GLY A 28 6.09 -12.33 4.48
C GLY A 28 5.09 -13.24 3.81
N ILE A 29 4.07 -13.64 4.55
CA ILE A 29 3.05 -14.58 4.10
C ILE A 29 1.68 -14.05 4.54
N VAL A 30 0.77 -13.88 3.59
CA VAL A 30 -0.66 -13.62 3.83
C VAL A 30 -1.43 -14.84 3.38
N ILE A 31 -2.25 -15.39 4.25
CA ILE A 31 -3.02 -16.60 3.97
C ILE A 31 -4.51 -16.27 4.03
N TYR A 32 -5.25 -16.83 3.08
CA TYR A 32 -6.67 -16.70 2.90
C TYR A 32 -7.32 -18.08 3.08
N LEU A 33 -8.20 -18.23 4.08
CA LEU A 33 -8.78 -19.50 4.51
C LEU A 33 -10.29 -19.37 4.69
N ARG A 34 -11.07 -20.13 3.91
CA ARG A 34 -12.51 -20.33 4.08
C ARG A 34 -12.82 -21.47 5.05
N ALA A 35 -11.88 -22.40 5.25
CA ALA A 35 -12.03 -23.53 6.15
C ALA A 35 -10.72 -23.88 6.86
N SER A 36 -10.84 -24.72 7.91
CA SER A 36 -9.71 -25.17 8.72
C SER A 36 -8.68 -25.95 7.92
N ILE A 37 -7.38 -25.66 8.12
CA ILE A 37 -6.28 -26.32 7.39
C ILE A 37 -5.85 -27.58 8.14
N GLU A 38 -5.74 -28.71 7.45
CA GLU A 38 -4.95 -29.86 7.92
C GLU A 38 -3.48 -29.69 7.59
N THR A 39 -2.62 -29.72 8.60
CA THR A 39 -1.16 -29.80 8.43
C THR A 39 -0.64 -31.22 8.56
N LYS A 40 0.63 -31.41 8.19
CA LYS A 40 1.33 -32.69 8.34
C LYS A 40 1.58 -32.98 9.83
N GLY A 41 0.65 -33.68 10.48
CA GLY A 41 0.75 -34.11 11.88
C GLY A 41 -0.51 -33.86 12.73
N ASP A 42 -1.70 -33.99 12.13
CA ASP A 42 -3.03 -33.86 12.77
C ASP A 42 -3.33 -32.52 13.45
N LYS A 43 -2.46 -31.51 13.33
CA LYS A 43 -2.73 -30.16 13.84
C LYS A 43 -3.60 -29.41 12.83
N VAL A 44 -4.83 -29.13 13.26
CA VAL A 44 -5.75 -28.24 12.55
C VAL A 44 -5.35 -26.80 12.85
N ILE A 45 -4.92 -26.06 11.82
CA ILE A 45 -4.59 -24.63 11.94
C ILE A 45 -5.87 -23.83 11.70
N LYS A 46 -6.22 -23.02 12.69
CA LYS A 46 -7.38 -22.13 12.69
C LYS A 46 -6.96 -20.70 12.34
N GLN A 47 -7.94 -19.87 12.01
CA GLN A 47 -7.73 -18.43 11.87
C GLN A 47 -7.09 -17.87 13.14
N GLY A 48 -6.02 -17.07 12.98
CA GLY A 48 -5.26 -16.49 14.09
C GLY A 48 -4.10 -17.36 14.60
N ASP A 49 -3.99 -18.62 14.16
CA ASP A 49 -2.86 -19.46 14.53
C ASP A 49 -1.55 -19.02 13.84
N LEU A 50 -0.46 -19.17 14.57
CA LEU A 50 0.89 -18.93 14.05
C LEU A 50 1.33 -20.07 13.14
N LEU A 51 1.91 -19.71 12.00
CA LEU A 51 2.54 -20.64 11.07
C LEU A 51 4.05 -20.65 11.26
N TYR A 52 4.62 -21.85 11.21
CA TYR A 52 6.04 -22.09 11.36
C TYR A 52 6.62 -22.66 10.07
N LYS A 53 7.93 -22.44 9.89
CA LYS A 53 8.69 -23.02 8.78
C LYS A 53 8.40 -24.50 8.62
N GLY A 54 8.12 -24.92 7.39
CA GLY A 54 7.89 -26.32 7.05
C GLY A 54 6.46 -26.80 7.31
N ASP A 55 5.61 -25.97 7.92
CA ASP A 55 4.18 -26.27 7.99
C ASP A 55 3.63 -26.40 6.56
N ALA A 56 3.01 -27.55 6.30
CA ALA A 56 2.34 -27.81 5.03
C ALA A 56 0.89 -27.35 5.18
N VAL A 57 0.54 -26.27 4.48
CA VAL A 57 -0.82 -25.73 4.43
C VAL A 57 -1.54 -26.32 3.22
N ASN A 58 -2.56 -27.11 3.47
CA ASN A 58 -3.52 -27.53 2.44
C ASN A 58 -4.66 -26.52 2.38
N LEU A 59 -4.81 -25.89 1.22
CA LEU A 59 -5.79 -24.85 0.94
C LEU A 59 -7.04 -25.51 0.32
N GLY A 60 -8.20 -25.24 0.90
CA GLY A 60 -9.49 -25.72 0.40
C GLY A 60 -9.93 -25.02 -0.89
N GLN A 61 -11.09 -25.41 -1.40
CA GLN A 61 -11.63 -24.80 -2.62
C GLN A 61 -11.99 -23.33 -2.38
N GLY A 62 -11.23 -22.43 -3.01
CA GLY A 62 -11.38 -20.98 -2.87
C GLY A 62 -10.33 -20.33 -1.97
N ASP A 63 -9.57 -21.11 -1.21
CA ASP A 63 -8.48 -20.63 -0.36
C ASP A 63 -7.27 -20.25 -1.22
N TYR A 64 -6.48 -19.28 -0.74
CA TYR A 64 -5.21 -18.93 -1.37
C TYR A 64 -4.18 -18.46 -0.34
N CYS A 65 -2.90 -18.50 -0.69
CA CYS A 65 -1.82 -17.98 0.12
C CYS A 65 -0.96 -17.10 -0.77
N LYS A 66 -0.70 -15.86 -0.37
CA LYS A 66 0.22 -14.94 -1.04
C LYS A 66 1.49 -14.80 -0.22
N VAL A 67 2.63 -15.11 -0.83
CA VAL A 67 3.96 -14.92 -0.24
C VAL A 67 4.64 -13.77 -0.91
N PHE A 68 5.10 -12.82 -0.12
CA PHE A 68 5.83 -11.65 -0.55
C PHE A 68 7.32 -11.94 -0.48
N TRP A 69 8.07 -11.53 -1.51
CA TRP A 69 9.51 -11.77 -1.63
C TRP A 69 10.29 -10.45 -1.59
N ALA A 70 11.59 -10.54 -1.34
CA ALA A 70 12.50 -9.40 -1.20
C ALA A 70 12.66 -8.58 -2.47
N ASP A 71 12.42 -9.22 -3.62
CA ASP A 71 12.38 -8.57 -4.93
C ASP A 71 11.04 -7.87 -5.23
N GLY A 72 10.11 -7.85 -4.27
CA GLY A 72 8.77 -7.28 -4.41
C GLY A 72 7.79 -8.18 -5.15
N SER A 73 8.19 -9.37 -5.60
CA SER A 73 7.29 -10.32 -6.22
C SER A 73 6.31 -10.92 -5.21
N VAL A 74 5.12 -11.28 -5.68
CA VAL A 74 4.08 -11.95 -4.89
C VAL A 74 3.77 -13.29 -5.56
N LYS A 75 3.91 -14.39 -4.82
CA LYS A 75 3.53 -15.73 -5.29
C LYS A 75 2.25 -16.17 -4.61
N GLU A 76 1.24 -16.46 -5.42
CA GLU A 76 -0.05 -16.99 -4.97
C GLU A 76 -0.09 -18.53 -5.08
N TYR A 77 -0.52 -19.20 -4.03
CA TYR A 77 -0.72 -20.64 -3.93
C TYR A 77 -2.20 -20.93 -3.70
N LYS A 78 -2.80 -21.89 -4.42
CA LYS A 78 -4.26 -22.18 -4.38
C LYS A 78 -4.64 -23.60 -3.94
N LYS A 79 -3.65 -24.44 -3.58
CA LYS A 79 -3.89 -25.86 -3.27
C LYS A 79 -3.04 -26.33 -2.11
N LYS A 80 -1.72 -26.25 -2.25
CA LYS A 80 -0.80 -26.63 -1.21
C LYS A 80 0.37 -25.67 -1.20
N PHE A 81 0.77 -25.30 0.00
CA PHE A 81 1.90 -24.42 0.22
C PHE A 81 2.68 -24.92 1.42
N ASN A 82 4.00 -24.99 1.29
CA ASN A 82 4.86 -25.22 2.44
C ASN A 82 5.36 -23.86 2.88
N VAL A 83 5.14 -23.52 4.15
CA VAL A 83 5.62 -22.27 4.75
C VAL A 83 7.14 -22.22 4.58
N PRO A 84 7.68 -21.29 3.76
CA PRO A 84 9.09 -21.24 3.46
C PRO A 84 9.88 -20.87 4.71
N ASP A 85 11.17 -21.10 4.65
CA ASP A 85 12.09 -20.61 5.65
C ASP A 85 12.11 -19.08 5.61
N LEU A 86 11.40 -18.46 6.54
CA LEU A 86 11.59 -17.06 6.86
C LEU A 86 12.87 -17.02 7.71
N LYS A 87 14.05 -16.95 7.07
CA LYS A 87 15.33 -16.89 7.78
C LYS A 87 15.25 -15.76 8.82
N PRO A 88 15.53 -16.02 10.11
CA PRO A 88 15.72 -14.95 11.07
C PRO A 88 17.02 -14.23 10.67
N LEU A 89 16.90 -13.07 10.04
CA LEU A 89 18.00 -12.29 9.45
C LEU A 89 19.08 -11.84 10.45
N ARG A 90 19.06 -12.26 11.71
CA ARG A 90 19.88 -11.70 12.79
C ARG A 90 21.39 -11.86 12.57
N LYS A 91 21.88 -12.93 11.92
CA LYS A 91 23.33 -13.21 11.79
C LYS A 91 23.97 -12.57 10.55
N GLU A 92 23.25 -12.52 9.42
CA GLU A 92 23.69 -11.81 8.21
C GLU A 92 23.60 -10.29 8.40
N ILE A 93 22.57 -9.80 9.11
CA ILE A 93 22.46 -8.41 9.56
C ILE A 93 23.66 -8.01 10.45
N MET A 94 24.08 -8.87 11.40
CA MET A 94 25.24 -8.59 12.26
C MET A 94 26.58 -8.65 11.52
N ALA A 95 26.71 -9.44 10.46
CA ALA A 95 27.89 -9.45 9.61
C ALA A 95 27.97 -8.19 8.74
N MET A 96 26.84 -7.75 8.16
CA MET A 96 26.72 -6.46 7.47
C MET A 96 26.98 -5.27 8.40
N PHE A 97 26.59 -5.36 9.68
CA PHE A 97 26.85 -4.32 10.68
C PHE A 97 28.34 -4.18 11.04
N ALA A 98 29.10 -5.27 11.06
CA ALA A 98 30.55 -5.22 11.35
C ALA A 98 31.35 -4.56 10.21
N GLU A 99 30.84 -4.64 8.97
CA GLU A 99 31.48 -4.09 7.77
C GLU A 99 31.11 -2.62 7.51
N HIS A 100 30.02 -2.11 8.12
CA HIS A 100 29.46 -0.76 7.87
C HIS A 100 29.34 0.13 9.11
N ALA A 101 29.96 -0.24 10.23
CA ALA A 101 29.93 0.49 11.50
C ALA A 101 30.56 1.90 11.48
N THR A 102 31.14 2.38 10.36
CA THR A 102 31.71 3.72 10.24
C THR A 102 30.79 4.76 9.61
N THR A 103 29.56 4.41 9.21
CA THR A 103 28.60 5.35 8.63
C THR A 103 27.24 5.25 9.30
N GLN A 104 27.00 6.13 10.27
CA GLN A 104 25.72 6.27 10.98
C GLN A 104 24.60 6.78 10.06
N SER A 105 23.46 6.07 9.99
CA SER A 105 22.08 6.63 10.03
C SER A 105 20.96 5.63 9.66
N TRP A 106 21.22 4.34 9.47
CA TRP A 106 20.24 3.41 8.85
C TRP A 106 19.61 2.39 9.81
N PHE A 107 19.46 2.72 11.09
CA PHE A 107 18.99 1.77 12.10
C PHE A 107 17.47 1.49 12.07
N SER A 108 16.65 2.23 11.32
CA SER A 108 15.18 2.07 11.33
C SER A 108 14.60 1.16 10.25
N LYS A 109 15.40 0.57 9.34
CA LYS A 109 14.89 -0.11 8.14
C LYS A 109 14.85 -1.64 8.19
N ALA A 110 15.26 -2.27 9.29
CA ALA A 110 15.37 -3.73 9.37
C ALA A 110 14.50 -4.39 10.47
N GLN A 111 13.66 -3.63 11.17
CA GLN A 111 12.90 -4.15 12.32
C GLN A 111 11.40 -4.30 12.06
N SER A 112 10.99 -4.79 10.88
CA SER A 112 9.66 -5.38 10.75
C SER A 112 9.71 -6.82 11.27
N HIS A 113 9.53 -6.99 12.57
CA HIS A 113 9.16 -8.28 13.12
C HIS A 113 7.76 -8.65 12.57
N TYR A 114 7.75 -9.57 11.60
CA TYR A 114 6.75 -10.62 11.43
C TYR A 114 5.27 -10.19 11.44
N SER A 115 4.68 -9.99 10.26
CA SER A 115 3.22 -10.10 10.09
C SER A 115 2.80 -11.56 10.30
N LYS A 116 2.64 -11.93 11.57
CA LYS A 116 2.17 -13.22 12.07
C LYS A 116 0.66 -13.21 12.31
N GLN A 117 -0.11 -12.51 11.46
CA GLN A 117 -1.57 -12.62 11.48
C GLN A 117 -2.12 -12.77 10.07
N ILE A 118 -2.89 -13.85 9.91
CA ILE A 118 -3.72 -14.18 8.76
C ILE A 118 -4.86 -13.15 8.74
N TYR A 119 -4.83 -12.22 7.78
CA TYR A 119 -5.98 -11.34 7.55
C TYR A 119 -6.92 -11.98 6.53
N ARG A 120 -8.17 -12.13 6.97
CA ARG A 120 -9.30 -12.66 6.21
C ARG A 120 -9.83 -11.56 5.29
N SER A 121 -9.94 -11.85 3.99
CA SER A 121 -10.80 -11.11 3.06
C SER A 121 -11.72 -12.13 2.42
N ASP A 122 -12.81 -12.49 3.09
CA ASP A 122 -13.59 -13.70 2.78
C ASP A 122 -14.43 -13.69 1.50
N THR A 123 -14.42 -12.56 0.83
CA THR A 123 -15.15 -12.25 -0.37
C THR A 123 -14.37 -11.14 -1.07
N GLU A 124 -14.69 -10.78 -2.31
CA GLU A 124 -14.28 -9.44 -2.75
C GLU A 124 -14.85 -8.48 -1.69
N ALA A 125 -13.97 -7.84 -0.91
CA ALA A 125 -14.32 -7.21 0.36
C ALA A 125 -15.60 -6.39 0.22
N SER A 126 -16.62 -6.70 1.01
CA SER A 126 -17.92 -6.02 0.91
C SER A 126 -17.86 -4.54 1.31
N LEU A 127 -16.74 -4.16 1.92
CA LEU A 127 -16.33 -2.78 2.16
C LEU A 127 -15.03 -2.47 1.40
N SER A 128 -14.94 -1.28 0.84
CA SER A 128 -13.74 -0.76 0.19
C SER A 128 -13.20 0.41 1.00
N ALA A 129 -11.97 0.29 1.50
CA ALA A 129 -11.23 1.44 2.03
C ALA A 129 -11.01 2.47 0.90
N ILE A 130 -11.30 3.74 1.18
CA ILE A 130 -11.18 4.85 0.24
C ILE A 130 -9.92 5.65 0.54
N THR A 131 -9.77 6.15 1.76
CA THR A 131 -8.61 6.99 2.14
C THR A 131 -8.29 6.85 3.63
N PRO A 132 -6.99 6.92 4.01
CA PRO A 132 -5.81 6.79 3.16
C PRO A 132 -5.60 5.33 2.75
N ARG A 133 -5.17 5.09 1.51
CA ARG A 133 -5.00 3.74 0.95
C ARG A 133 -3.64 3.62 0.27
N ASN A 134 -2.81 2.75 0.82
CA ASN A 134 -1.49 2.39 0.32
C ASN A 134 -0.64 3.62 -0.05
N THR A 135 -0.62 4.63 0.83
CA THR A 135 -0.09 5.97 0.54
C THR A 135 0.83 6.47 1.63
N ARG A 136 1.81 7.30 1.27
CA ARG A 136 2.49 8.17 2.23
C ARG A 136 1.63 9.41 2.48
N LEU A 137 1.83 10.05 3.62
CA LEU A 137 1.13 11.25 4.05
C LEU A 137 2.15 12.24 4.64
N ILE A 138 2.01 13.52 4.31
CA ILE A 138 2.84 14.58 4.89
C ILE A 138 2.50 14.76 6.37
N ASP A 139 1.22 14.67 6.72
CA ASP A 139 0.70 14.82 8.07
C ASP A 139 -0.20 13.64 8.45
N ILE A 140 -0.47 13.51 9.75
CA ILE A 140 -1.40 12.49 10.26
C ILE A 140 -2.75 12.68 9.55
N PRO A 141 -3.36 11.61 9.02
CA PRO A 141 -4.63 11.72 8.33
C PRO A 141 -5.69 12.27 9.29
N THR A 142 -6.59 13.10 8.77
CA THR A 142 -7.72 13.60 9.57
C THR A 142 -8.84 12.56 9.67
N GLN A 143 -8.99 11.72 8.65
CA GLN A 143 -10.06 10.74 8.56
C GLN A 143 -9.63 9.45 7.85
N LEU A 144 -10.21 8.32 8.28
CA LEU A 144 -10.32 7.08 7.51
C LEU A 144 -11.72 7.01 6.92
N ILE A 145 -11.85 6.67 5.64
CA ILE A 145 -13.14 6.58 4.96
C ILE A 145 -13.22 5.25 4.22
N TRP A 146 -14.35 4.57 4.32
CA TRP A 146 -14.69 3.38 3.54
C TRP A 146 -16.05 3.56 2.87
N ARG A 147 -16.36 2.67 1.93
CA ARG A 147 -17.69 2.58 1.30
C ARG A 147 -18.15 1.15 1.25
N HIS A 148 -19.46 0.98 1.24
CA HIS A 148 -20.10 -0.28 0.88
C HIS A 148 -19.87 -0.58 -0.60
N ILE A 149 -19.55 -1.85 -0.89
CA ILE A 149 -19.74 -2.38 -2.23
C ILE A 149 -21.24 -2.73 -2.36
N PRO A 150 -21.94 -2.16 -3.35
CA PRO A 150 -23.35 -2.47 -3.59
C PRO A 150 -23.60 -3.98 -3.63
N ASP A 151 -24.79 -4.39 -3.21
CA ASP A 151 -25.30 -5.77 -3.24
C ASP A 151 -24.67 -6.76 -2.25
N LYS A 152 -23.69 -6.35 -1.44
CA LYS A 152 -23.06 -7.22 -0.43
C LYS A 152 -23.45 -6.92 1.00
N ILE A 153 -23.65 -5.64 1.33
CA ILE A 153 -24.07 -5.18 2.65
C ILE A 153 -25.34 -4.37 2.53
N THR A 154 -26.38 -4.82 3.20
CA THR A 154 -27.57 -4.01 3.47
C THR A 154 -27.75 -3.87 4.97
N GLY A 155 -27.69 -2.63 5.47
CA GLY A 155 -28.12 -2.31 6.84
C GLY A 155 -27.03 -2.30 7.93
N ALA A 156 -25.75 -2.46 7.61
CA ALA A 156 -24.70 -2.20 8.60
C ALA A 156 -24.55 -0.69 8.84
N SER A 157 -24.80 -0.24 10.07
CA SER A 157 -24.62 1.16 10.49
C SER A 157 -23.46 1.36 11.46
N GLU A 158 -22.91 0.26 11.97
CA GLU A 158 -21.87 0.24 13.00
C GLU A 158 -20.68 -0.57 12.50
N PHE A 159 -19.47 -0.07 12.78
CA PHE A 159 -18.22 -0.66 12.29
C PHE A 159 -17.15 -0.59 13.37
N VAL A 160 -16.32 -1.63 13.46
CA VAL A 160 -15.09 -1.60 14.25
C VAL A 160 -13.95 -1.20 13.34
N VAL A 161 -13.26 -0.12 13.69
CA VAL A 161 -12.05 0.36 12.99
C VAL A 161 -10.85 -0.20 13.71
N HIS A 162 -10.04 -0.97 13.00
CA HIS A 162 -8.77 -1.50 13.48
C HIS A 162 -7.63 -0.69 12.89
N LEU A 163 -6.75 -0.14 13.72
CA LEU A 163 -5.56 0.60 13.31
C LEU A 163 -4.34 0.07 14.08
N ARG A 164 -3.32 -0.41 13.37
CA ARG A 164 -2.16 -1.07 13.98
C ARG A 164 -0.84 -0.62 13.36
N SER A 165 0.24 -0.65 14.11
CA SER A 165 1.61 -0.61 13.58
C SER A 165 2.41 -1.77 14.15
N TYR A 166 3.17 -2.43 13.28
CA TYR A 166 4.09 -3.50 13.68
C TYR A 166 5.47 -2.97 14.07
N GLU A 167 5.71 -1.66 13.91
CA GLU A 167 7.01 -1.03 14.19
C GLU A 167 7.14 -0.58 15.65
N ASN A 168 6.01 -0.29 16.32
CA ASN A 168 5.99 0.19 17.72
C ASN A 168 4.87 -0.45 18.57
N ASP A 169 4.38 -1.63 18.18
CA ASP A 169 3.28 -2.35 18.84
C ASP A 169 1.99 -1.51 19.04
N TYR A 170 1.83 -0.43 18.26
CA TYR A 170 0.64 0.40 18.32
C TYR A 170 -0.58 -0.41 17.88
N SER A 171 -1.64 -0.37 18.68
CA SER A 171 -2.92 -0.94 18.34
C SER A 171 -4.03 -0.04 18.85
N PHE A 172 -5.00 0.22 17.99
CA PHE A 172 -6.16 1.02 18.26
C PHE A 172 -7.38 0.33 17.65
N GLU A 173 -8.47 0.33 18.42
CA GLU A 173 -9.75 -0.23 18.03
C GLU A 173 -10.85 0.72 18.50
N GLU A 174 -11.76 1.10 17.60
CA GLU A 174 -12.94 1.88 17.98
C GLU A 174 -14.15 1.49 17.13
N THR A 175 -15.29 1.39 17.81
CA THR A 175 -16.58 1.24 17.17
C THR A 175 -17.14 2.59 16.78
N VAL A 176 -17.52 2.74 15.50
CA VAL A 176 -18.05 3.98 14.94
C VAL A 176 -19.33 3.74 14.17
N LEU A 177 -20.15 4.79 14.10
CA LEU A 177 -21.36 4.82 13.30
C LEU A 177 -21.09 5.46 11.94
N GLY A 178 -21.60 4.85 10.88
CA GLY A 178 -21.40 5.33 9.51
C GLY A 178 -20.09 4.87 8.88
N ASN A 179 -19.68 5.51 7.78
CA ASN A 179 -18.62 5.01 6.90
C ASN A 179 -17.30 5.81 6.98
N SER A 180 -17.10 6.51 8.09
CA SER A 180 -15.89 7.28 8.34
C SER A 180 -15.48 7.25 9.80
N PHE A 181 -14.18 7.43 10.01
CA PHE A 181 -13.55 7.55 11.31
C PHE A 181 -12.70 8.82 11.30
N THR A 182 -12.83 9.66 12.33
CA THR A 182 -12.04 10.89 12.45
C THR A 182 -10.99 10.71 13.53
N PHE A 183 -9.74 10.98 13.18
CA PHE A 183 -8.64 10.89 14.13
C PHE A 183 -8.80 11.91 15.26
N ARG A 184 -8.53 11.48 16.48
CA ARG A 184 -8.49 12.33 17.67
C ARG A 184 -7.05 12.62 18.06
N ASN A 185 -6.81 13.77 18.70
CA ASN A 185 -5.47 14.18 19.15
C ASN A 185 -4.81 13.17 20.09
N GLU A 186 -5.60 12.34 20.78
CA GLU A 186 -5.16 11.35 21.76
C GLU A 186 -4.54 10.09 21.13
N MET A 187 -4.64 9.93 19.80
CA MET A 187 -4.18 8.71 19.12
C MET A 187 -2.65 8.57 19.05
N ASN A 188 -1.89 9.56 19.55
CA ASN A 188 -0.42 9.55 19.75
C ASN A 188 0.36 8.87 18.61
N MET A 189 -0.01 9.17 17.36
CA MET A 189 0.65 8.59 16.20
C MET A 189 2.03 9.21 16.00
N GLU A 190 2.99 8.36 15.70
CA GLU A 190 4.38 8.74 15.45
C GLU A 190 4.63 8.93 13.96
N ARG A 191 5.52 9.85 13.64
CA ARG A 191 6.01 10.05 12.28
C ARG A 191 7.12 9.04 12.00
N GLY A 192 7.25 8.66 10.73
CA GLY A 192 8.20 7.64 10.31
C GLY A 192 7.71 6.22 10.51
N ILE A 193 6.44 6.04 10.88
CA ILE A 193 5.82 4.75 11.17
C ILE A 193 4.77 4.40 10.12
N LYS A 194 4.77 3.14 9.69
CA LYS A 194 3.72 2.58 8.84
C LYS A 194 2.57 2.03 9.68
N TYR A 195 1.37 2.52 9.38
CA TYR A 195 0.13 2.08 9.99
C TYR A 195 -0.69 1.26 9.00
N PHE A 196 -1.30 0.20 9.50
CA PHE A 196 -2.23 -0.67 8.79
C PHE A 196 -3.61 -0.49 9.38
N TRP A 197 -4.63 -0.40 8.53
CA TRP A 197 -6.00 -0.31 9.01
C TRP A 197 -6.96 -1.10 8.14
N PHE A 198 -8.05 -1.51 8.77
CA PHE A 198 -9.21 -2.11 8.14
C PHE A 198 -10.43 -1.85 9.04
N THR A 199 -11.63 -2.02 8.49
CA THR A 199 -12.86 -1.92 9.26
C THR A 199 -13.68 -3.18 9.13
N GLU A 200 -14.44 -3.52 10.17
CA GLU A 200 -15.33 -4.66 10.20
C GLU A 200 -16.75 -4.17 10.47
N ALA A 201 -17.74 -4.66 9.72
CA ALA A 201 -19.14 -4.36 10.01
C ALA A 201 -19.58 -5.08 11.29
N VAL A 202 -20.25 -4.36 12.19
CA VAL A 202 -20.88 -4.94 13.39
C VAL A 202 -22.30 -5.36 13.01
N ASN A 203 -22.49 -6.66 12.77
CA ASN A 203 -23.81 -7.27 12.66
C ASN A 203 -23.70 -8.76 13.04
N GLU A 204 -24.63 -9.25 13.87
CA GLU A 204 -24.62 -10.62 14.42
C GLU A 204 -24.50 -11.72 13.36
N ASN A 205 -24.79 -11.41 12.09
CA ASN A 205 -24.79 -12.38 10.98
C ASN A 205 -23.80 -12.06 9.85
N ILE A 206 -22.98 -11.02 9.96
CA ILE A 206 -22.09 -10.57 8.86
C ILE A 206 -20.68 -10.30 9.38
N ASN A 207 -19.76 -11.25 9.18
CA ASN A 207 -18.33 -11.04 9.41
C ASN A 207 -17.68 -10.50 8.13
N GLU A 208 -17.91 -9.22 7.82
CA GLU A 208 -17.34 -8.57 6.64
C GLU A 208 -16.38 -7.46 7.03
N ALA A 209 -15.20 -7.51 6.43
CA ALA A 209 -14.14 -6.53 6.64
C ALA A 209 -13.87 -5.76 5.35
N THR A 210 -13.33 -4.54 5.47
CA THR A 210 -12.55 -3.96 4.39
C THR A 210 -11.30 -4.80 4.17
N GLU A 211 -10.74 -4.69 2.98
CA GLU A 211 -9.33 -5.00 2.79
C GLU A 211 -8.43 -4.23 3.78
N SER A 212 -7.30 -4.85 4.13
CA SER A 212 -6.25 -4.22 4.91
C SER A 212 -5.43 -3.30 4.03
N VAL A 213 -5.42 -2.02 4.38
CA VAL A 213 -4.66 -0.98 3.67
C VAL A 213 -3.62 -0.37 4.61
N TRP A 214 -2.61 0.28 4.05
CA TRP A 214 -1.59 0.96 4.85
C TRP A 214 -1.49 2.45 4.53
N PHE A 215 -0.99 3.21 5.50
CA PHE A 215 -0.44 4.53 5.27
C PHE A 215 0.82 4.75 6.08
N TYR A 216 1.64 5.68 5.62
CA TYR A 216 2.90 6.03 6.28
C TYR A 216 2.95 7.54 6.49
N VAL A 217 3.13 7.98 7.74
CA VAL A 217 3.25 9.40 8.04
C VAL A 217 4.73 9.78 7.93
N MET A 218 5.07 10.72 7.04
CA MET A 218 6.45 11.12 6.80
C MET A 218 7.15 11.63 8.06
N ASN A 219 8.36 11.11 8.30
CA ASN A 219 9.30 11.70 9.25
C ASN A 219 9.90 13.01 8.70
N LYS A 220 10.75 13.64 9.50
CA LYS A 220 11.35 14.93 9.16
C LYS A 220 12.24 14.83 7.92
N GLU A 221 13.01 13.76 7.81
CA GLU A 221 13.98 13.54 6.75
C GLU A 221 13.28 13.32 5.40
N ASP A 222 12.27 12.45 5.39
CA ASP A 222 11.42 12.19 4.23
C ASP A 222 10.73 13.44 3.72
N ARG A 223 10.21 14.25 4.65
CA ARG A 223 9.57 15.52 4.32
C ARG A 223 10.56 16.50 3.72
N ALA A 224 11.76 16.61 4.30
CA ALA A 224 12.81 17.47 3.77
C ALA A 224 13.26 17.03 2.36
N GLU A 225 13.36 15.72 2.11
CA GLU A 225 13.66 15.19 0.78
C GLU A 225 12.57 15.55 -0.23
N PHE A 226 11.30 15.35 0.14
CA PHE A 226 10.16 15.71 -0.70
C PHE A 226 10.11 17.22 -0.99
N GLU A 227 10.28 18.07 0.03
CA GLU A 227 10.29 19.53 -0.11
C GLU A 227 11.46 20.00 -1.01
N ASN A 228 12.63 19.36 -0.90
CA ASN A 228 13.77 19.65 -1.77
C ASN A 228 13.46 19.27 -3.23
N ALA A 229 12.90 18.08 -3.48
CA ALA A 229 12.54 17.65 -4.83
C ALA A 229 11.44 18.52 -5.45
N LEU A 230 10.48 18.98 -4.64
CA LEU A 230 9.45 19.92 -5.08
C LEU A 230 10.10 21.26 -5.45
N ARG A 231 11.03 21.78 -4.65
CA ARG A 231 11.75 23.02 -4.94
C ARG A 231 12.61 22.93 -6.20
N GLU A 232 13.39 21.87 -6.36
CA GLU A 232 14.20 21.64 -7.57
C GLU A 232 13.33 21.53 -8.83
N SER A 233 12.15 20.93 -8.70
CA SER A 233 11.22 20.83 -9.81
C SER A 233 10.48 22.15 -10.07
N ASN A 234 10.29 23.00 -9.06
CA ASN A 234 9.62 24.28 -9.22
C ASN A 234 10.33 25.18 -10.22
N ASP A 235 11.67 25.19 -10.25
CA ASP A 235 12.43 25.95 -11.25
C ASP A 235 12.06 25.53 -12.69
N ALA A 236 11.90 24.22 -12.93
CA ALA A 236 11.48 23.68 -14.24
C ALA A 236 9.99 23.92 -14.53
N ILE A 237 9.14 23.86 -13.49
CA ILE A 237 7.71 24.11 -13.57
C ILE A 237 7.45 25.61 -13.83
N GLU A 238 8.23 26.51 -13.26
CA GLU A 238 8.09 27.96 -13.43
C GLU A 238 8.33 28.40 -14.87
N LEU A 239 9.31 27.77 -15.54
CA LEU A 239 9.58 27.98 -16.97
C LEU A 239 8.46 27.49 -17.90
N THR A 240 7.51 26.69 -17.38
CA THR A 240 6.37 26.23 -18.16
C THR A 240 5.29 27.32 -18.15
N GLU A 241 4.89 27.87 -19.28
CA GLU A 241 3.81 28.88 -19.30
C GLU A 241 2.41 28.28 -19.12
N ASN A 242 2.25 26.97 -19.42
CA ASN A 242 0.96 26.29 -19.37
C ASN A 242 0.57 25.89 -17.92
N PRO A 243 -0.47 26.49 -17.32
CA PRO A 243 -0.86 26.23 -15.93
C PRO A 243 -1.34 24.79 -15.69
N VAL A 244 -1.95 24.14 -16.68
CA VAL A 244 -2.38 22.74 -16.58
C VAL A 244 -1.17 21.82 -16.55
N LEU A 245 -0.17 22.08 -17.40
CA LEU A 245 1.07 21.30 -17.40
C LEU A 245 1.83 21.45 -16.06
N LYS A 246 1.83 22.64 -15.45
CA LYS A 246 2.36 22.82 -14.08
C LYS A 246 1.69 21.88 -13.08
N LYS A 247 0.36 21.87 -13.03
CA LYS A 247 -0.40 20.98 -12.14
C LYS A 247 -0.06 19.50 -12.36
N LEU A 248 0.04 19.07 -13.62
CA LEU A 248 0.35 17.67 -13.95
C LEU A 248 1.77 17.28 -13.55
N LEU A 249 2.76 18.16 -13.76
CA LEU A 249 4.12 17.94 -13.29
C LEU A 249 4.15 17.85 -11.75
N THR A 250 3.47 18.75 -11.05
CA THR A 250 3.32 18.66 -9.59
C THR A 250 2.70 17.32 -9.17
N ALA A 251 1.59 16.89 -9.78
CA ALA A 251 0.98 15.60 -9.48
C ALA A 251 1.94 14.42 -9.68
N THR A 252 2.80 14.45 -10.72
CA THR A 252 3.80 13.39 -10.94
C THR A 252 4.88 13.34 -9.86
N ILE A 253 5.28 14.49 -9.29
CA ILE A 253 6.21 14.54 -8.15
C ILE A 253 5.56 13.91 -6.93
N TYR A 254 4.32 14.29 -6.61
CA TYR A 254 3.58 13.71 -5.48
C TYR A 254 3.41 12.19 -5.66
N MET A 255 3.06 11.73 -6.86
CA MET A 255 2.97 10.31 -7.18
C MET A 255 4.31 9.58 -6.99
N ARG A 256 5.43 10.19 -7.38
CA ARG A 256 6.79 9.65 -7.17
C ARG A 256 7.12 9.47 -5.70
N TYR A 257 6.66 10.39 -4.85
CA TYR A 257 6.80 10.32 -3.40
C TYR A 257 5.67 9.54 -2.71
N GLN A 258 4.84 8.81 -3.48
CA GLN A 258 3.73 7.99 -3.01
C GLN A 258 2.67 8.78 -2.21
N LEU A 259 2.57 10.09 -2.45
CA LEU A 259 1.51 10.97 -1.92
C LEU A 259 0.31 10.90 -2.87
N TYR A 260 -0.30 9.72 -2.94
CA TYR A 260 -1.30 9.41 -3.97
C TYR A 260 -2.57 10.22 -3.82
N LYS A 261 -3.02 10.46 -2.58
CA LYS A 261 -4.19 11.29 -2.30
C LYS A 261 -4.02 12.69 -2.89
N ASP A 262 -2.91 13.36 -2.57
CA ASP A 262 -2.63 14.71 -3.04
C ASP A 262 -2.49 14.75 -4.58
N ALA A 263 -1.83 13.75 -5.18
CA ALA A 263 -1.74 13.65 -6.64
C ALA A 263 -3.12 13.45 -7.30
N LEU A 264 -4.02 12.68 -6.68
CA LEU A 264 -5.41 12.52 -7.12
C LEU A 264 -6.20 13.84 -7.01
N GLU A 265 -6.03 14.61 -5.94
CA GLU A 265 -6.67 15.91 -5.77
C GLU A 265 -6.20 16.92 -6.83
N ILE A 266 -4.90 16.98 -7.10
CA ILE A 266 -4.35 17.85 -8.15
C ILE A 266 -4.90 17.47 -9.53
N THR A 267 -4.88 16.19 -9.89
CA THR A 267 -5.41 15.73 -11.18
C THR A 267 -6.93 15.89 -11.29
N ALA A 268 -7.67 15.73 -10.18
CA ALA A 268 -9.11 16.01 -10.15
C ALA A 268 -9.39 17.49 -10.44
N SER A 269 -8.57 18.41 -9.92
CA SER A 269 -8.71 19.84 -10.25
C SER A 269 -8.54 20.11 -11.75
N VAL A 270 -7.62 19.41 -12.42
CA VAL A 270 -7.43 19.50 -13.88
C VAL A 270 -8.65 18.95 -14.61
N LEU A 271 -9.20 17.82 -14.16
CA LEU A 271 -10.38 17.20 -14.78
C LEU A 271 -11.66 18.02 -14.55
N ASN A 272 -11.77 18.76 -13.45
CA ASN A 272 -12.88 19.69 -13.24
C ASN A 272 -12.87 20.84 -14.26
N GLU A 273 -11.68 21.32 -14.63
CA GLU A 273 -11.50 22.37 -15.66
C GLU A 273 -11.55 21.79 -17.09
N GLN A 274 -11.02 20.58 -17.28
CA GLN A 274 -10.87 19.90 -18.56
C GLN A 274 -11.21 18.40 -18.42
N PRO A 275 -12.50 18.02 -18.47
CA PRO A 275 -12.99 16.67 -18.14
C PRO A 275 -12.37 15.52 -18.94
N HIS A 276 -11.82 15.81 -20.11
CA HIS A 276 -11.24 14.82 -21.01
C HIS A 276 -9.72 14.99 -21.18
N HIS A 277 -9.05 15.66 -20.23
CA HIS A 277 -7.60 15.83 -20.29
C HIS A 277 -6.88 14.48 -20.16
N ILE A 278 -6.42 13.93 -21.29
CA ILE A 278 -5.83 12.58 -21.39
C ILE A 278 -4.74 12.31 -20.37
N MET A 279 -3.81 13.25 -20.16
CA MET A 279 -2.72 13.04 -19.21
C MET A 279 -3.19 12.96 -17.76
N ALA A 280 -4.22 13.73 -17.38
CA ALA A 280 -4.78 13.69 -16.03
C ALA A 280 -5.50 12.35 -15.79
N LEU A 281 -6.29 11.89 -16.77
CA LEU A 281 -6.94 10.57 -16.73
C LEU A 281 -5.92 9.43 -16.60
N LYS A 282 -4.82 9.48 -17.37
CA LYS A 282 -3.75 8.48 -17.31
C LYS A 282 -3.03 8.46 -15.97
N ILE A 283 -2.73 9.63 -15.39
CA ILE A 283 -2.12 9.71 -14.05
C ILE A 283 -3.07 9.13 -13.00
N GLN A 284 -4.36 9.49 -13.01
CA GLN A 284 -5.33 8.91 -12.08
C GLN A 284 -5.45 7.40 -12.24
N ALA A 285 -5.57 6.88 -13.46
CA ALA A 285 -5.64 5.45 -13.72
C ALA A 285 -4.40 4.71 -13.19
N ARG A 286 -3.21 5.29 -13.39
CA ARG A 286 -1.96 4.74 -12.86
C ARG A 286 -1.94 4.74 -11.33
N ILE A 287 -2.41 5.81 -10.70
CA ILE A 287 -2.50 5.85 -9.23
C ILE A 287 -3.47 4.79 -8.73
N TYR A 288 -4.68 4.69 -9.30
CA TYR A 288 -5.66 3.67 -8.93
C TYR A 288 -5.13 2.25 -9.12
N GLU A 289 -4.33 2.00 -10.16
CA GLU A 289 -3.64 0.72 -10.35
C GLU A 289 -2.66 0.44 -9.20
N ILE A 290 -1.84 1.43 -8.82
CA ILE A 290 -0.84 1.30 -7.74
C ILE A 290 -1.50 1.08 -6.37
N ILE A 291 -2.61 1.78 -6.09
CA ILE A 291 -3.36 1.62 -4.85
C ILE A 291 -4.38 0.46 -4.92
N GLU A 292 -4.30 -0.39 -5.93
CA GLU A 292 -5.10 -1.61 -6.09
C GLU A 292 -6.62 -1.38 -6.17
N GLN A 293 -7.05 -0.35 -6.90
CA GLN A 293 -8.46 -0.01 -7.20
C GLN A 293 -8.79 -0.35 -8.67
N PRO A 294 -8.94 -1.64 -9.03
CA PRO A 294 -9.06 -2.07 -10.43
C PRO A 294 -10.32 -1.56 -11.14
N VAL A 295 -11.41 -1.32 -10.40
CA VAL A 295 -12.68 -0.81 -10.96
C VAL A 295 -12.49 0.62 -11.46
N GLU A 296 -11.92 1.49 -10.63
CA GLU A 296 -11.57 2.86 -10.97
C GLU A 296 -10.56 2.93 -12.12
N THR A 297 -9.52 2.09 -12.07
CA THR A 297 -8.53 1.98 -13.15
C THR A 297 -9.20 1.64 -14.48
N LYS A 298 -10.02 0.58 -14.53
CA LYS A 298 -10.72 0.17 -15.74
C LYS A 298 -11.62 1.28 -16.27
N ARG A 299 -12.42 1.91 -15.40
CA ARG A 299 -13.31 3.01 -15.76
C ARG A 299 -12.56 4.15 -16.44
N LEU A 300 -11.43 4.59 -15.86
CA LEU A 300 -10.64 5.69 -16.41
C LEU A 300 -9.95 5.33 -17.74
N LEU A 301 -9.47 4.09 -17.88
CA LEU A 301 -8.91 3.60 -19.13
C LEU A 301 -9.96 3.56 -20.25
N GLU A 302 -11.18 3.12 -19.96
CA GLU A 302 -12.29 3.12 -20.92
C GLU A 302 -12.67 4.55 -21.36
N ILE A 303 -12.74 5.50 -20.43
CA ILE A 303 -12.98 6.91 -20.75
C ILE A 303 -11.85 7.46 -21.65
N THR A 304 -10.60 7.15 -21.33
CA THR A 304 -9.42 7.57 -22.09
C THR A 304 -9.46 7.00 -23.51
N GLN A 305 -9.73 5.69 -23.65
CA GLN A 305 -9.84 4.98 -24.93
C GLN A 305 -10.91 5.62 -25.83
N ARG A 306 -12.13 5.79 -25.30
CA ARG A 306 -13.25 6.39 -26.05
C ARG A 306 -12.93 7.79 -26.53
N TYR A 307 -12.22 8.59 -25.73
CA TYR A 307 -11.87 9.94 -26.15
C TYR A 307 -10.82 9.94 -27.26
N MET A 308 -9.81 9.06 -27.20
CA MET A 308 -8.80 8.93 -28.26
C MET A 308 -9.38 8.41 -29.58
N GLU A 309 -10.43 7.59 -29.54
CA GLU A 309 -11.10 7.07 -30.74
C GLU A 309 -12.01 8.10 -31.44
N ASN A 310 -12.40 9.18 -30.74
CA ASN A 310 -13.29 10.22 -31.25
C ASN A 310 -12.55 11.51 -31.68
N GLN A 311 -11.21 11.52 -31.69
CA GLN A 311 -10.38 12.62 -32.20
C GLN A 311 -9.81 12.29 -33.58
#